data_AF-A0A939SRJ7-F1
#
_entry.id   AF-A0A939SRJ7-F1
#
_cell.length_a   1.000
_cell.length_b   1.000
_cell.length_c   1.000
_cell.angle_alpha   90.00
_cell.angle_beta   90.00
_cell.angle_gamma   90.00
#
_symmetry.space_group_name_H-M   'P 1'
#
loop_
_entity.id
_entity.type
_entity.pdbx_description
1 polymer ?
#
loop_
_entity_poly.entity_id
_entity_poly.type
_entity_poly.pdbx_seq_one_letter_code
_entity_poly.pdbx_strand_id
1 'polypeptide(L)' 'VVFQASDLFSLQQAARSGLGAVLPTFVADGDPDLVPLPTANAAPTRELWLVTYPDLARHCRARGDEFLVETLGKTCPLPA' A
#
# COMPACT_ATOMS: atom_id res chain seq x y z
N VAL A 1 -11.46 -20.29 5.28
CA VAL A 1 -10.57 -19.12 5.44
C VAL A 1 -9.36 -19.57 6.23
N VAL A 2 -8.15 -19.45 5.68
CA VAL A 2 -6.90 -19.91 6.33
C VAL A 2 -6.38 -18.85 7.32
N PHE A 3 -6.49 -17.56 6.95
CA PHE A 3 -6.25 -16.42 7.83
C PHE A 3 -6.99 -15.20 7.27
N GLN A 4 -7.49 -14.33 8.14
CA GLN A 4 -8.10 -13.05 7.76
C GLN A 4 -7.75 -12.01 8.83
N ALA A 5 -7.31 -10.84 8.38
CA ALA A 5 -7.09 -9.68 9.22
C ALA A 5 -7.60 -8.42 8.52
N SER A 6 -7.87 -7.38 9.30
CA SER A 6 -8.37 -6.09 8.82
C SER A 6 -7.27 -5.03 8.74
N ASP A 7 -6.02 -5.41 9.01
CA ASP A 7 -4.85 -4.54 8.99
C ASP A 7 -3.71 -5.18 8.18
N LEU A 8 -2.85 -4.33 7.63
CA LEU A 8 -1.79 -4.75 6.73
C LEU A 8 -0.61 -5.40 7.47
N PHE A 9 -0.35 -5.04 8.73
CA PHE A 9 0.76 -5.58 9.50
C PHE A 9 0.54 -7.06 9.82
N SER A 10 -0.67 -7.42 10.24
CA SER A 10 -1.07 -8.81 10.48
C SER A 10 -0.99 -9.65 9.21
N LEU A 11 -1.45 -9.10 8.07
CA LEU A 11 -1.34 -9.78 6.77
C LEU A 11 0.12 -9.95 6.32
N GLN A 12 0.98 -8.95 6.56
CA GLN A 12 2.41 -9.04 6.26
C GLN A 12 3.10 -10.10 7.11
N GLN A 13 2.81 -10.15 8.42
CA GLN A 13 3.35 -11.22 9.28
C GLN A 13 2.85 -12.60 8.88
N ALA A 14 1.59 -12.73 8.44
CA ALA A 14 1.07 -13.98 7.89
C ALA A 14 1.81 -14.39 6.59
N ALA A 15 2.16 -13.44 5.73
CA ALA A 15 2.97 -13.70 4.55
C ALA A 15 4.37 -14.20 4.94
N ARG A 16 5.04 -13.52 5.90
CA ARG A 16 6.37 -13.94 6.40
C ARG A 16 6.38 -15.30 7.07
N SER A 17 5.27 -15.70 7.71
CA SER A 17 5.13 -17.04 8.30
C SER A 17 4.80 -18.14 7.28
N GLY A 18 4.71 -17.81 6.00
CA GLY A 18 4.49 -18.75 4.91
C GLY A 18 3.02 -19.02 4.57
N LEU A 19 2.07 -18.32 5.21
CA LEU A 19 0.64 -18.45 4.84
C LEU A 19 0.31 -17.74 3.51
N GLY A 20 1.16 -16.81 3.09
CA GLY A 20 0.92 -15.92 1.96
C GLY A 20 -0.14 -14.87 2.28
N ALA A 21 -0.10 -13.75 1.55
CA ALA A 21 -1.11 -12.71 1.63
C ALA A 21 -1.15 -11.90 0.33
N VAL A 22 -2.27 -11.22 0.08
CA VAL A 22 -2.35 -10.15 -0.91
C VAL A 22 -2.04 -8.84 -0.19
N LEU A 23 -0.96 -8.19 -0.58
CA LEU A 23 -0.47 -6.96 0.03
C LEU A 23 -0.35 -5.86 -1.03
N PRO A 24 -0.54 -4.58 -0.68
CA PRO A 24 -0.18 -3.48 -1.55
C PRO A 24 1.32 -3.48 -1.85
N THR A 25 1.72 -3.10 -3.07
CA THR A 25 3.13 -3.08 -3.50
C THR A 25 4.00 -2.22 -2.59
N PHE A 26 3.51 -1.05 -2.18
CA PHE A 26 4.24 -0.16 -1.25
C PHE A 26 4.48 -0.75 0.15
N VAL A 27 3.81 -1.85 0.52
CA VAL A 27 4.08 -2.60 1.76
C VAL A 27 5.00 -3.79 1.49
N ALA A 28 4.72 -4.54 0.43
CA ALA A 28 5.42 -5.79 0.14
C ALA A 28 6.81 -5.59 -0.47
N ASP A 29 6.97 -4.62 -1.38
CA ASP A 29 8.21 -4.45 -2.16
C ASP A 29 9.40 -4.00 -1.30
N GLY A 30 9.13 -3.37 -0.16
CA GLY A 30 10.15 -2.95 0.81
C GLY A 30 10.54 -4.03 1.83
N ASP A 31 9.92 -5.21 1.77
CA ASP A 31 10.11 -6.28 2.75
C ASP A 31 11.07 -7.36 2.21
N PRO A 32 12.32 -7.44 2.71
CA PRO A 32 13.32 -8.39 2.19
C PRO A 32 12.97 -9.85 2.48
N ASP A 33 12.07 -10.12 3.44
CA ASP A 33 11.64 -11.48 3.78
C ASP A 33 10.48 -11.97 2.90
N LEU A 34 10.00 -11.13 1.97
CA LEU A 34 8.89 -11.47 1.07
C LEU A 34 9.38 -11.68 -0.37
N VAL A 35 8.69 -12.58 -1.07
CA VAL A 35 8.89 -12.83 -2.50
C VAL A 35 7.53 -12.80 -3.21
N PRO A 36 7.43 -12.17 -4.40
CA PRO A 36 6.21 -12.20 -5.19
C PRO A 36 5.90 -13.63 -5.64
N LEU A 37 4.63 -14.04 -5.51
CA LEU A 37 4.15 -15.33 -5.98
C LEU A 37 3.51 -15.19 -7.37
N PRO A 38 3.78 -16.11 -8.31
CA PRO A 38 3.11 -16.10 -9.61
C PRO A 38 1.61 -16.35 -9.44
N THR A 39 0.79 -15.47 -10.01
CA THR A 39 -0.67 -15.58 -9.99
C THR A 39 -1.21 -15.43 -11.41
N ALA A 40 -2.22 -16.24 -11.74
CA ALA A 40 -2.94 -16.12 -13.01
C ALA A 40 -3.90 -14.91 -13.02
N ASN A 41 -4.29 -14.44 -11.83
CA ASN A 41 -5.21 -13.32 -11.67
C ASN A 41 -4.46 -12.00 -11.58
N ALA A 42 -5.00 -10.97 -12.22
CA ALA A 42 -4.53 -9.60 -12.06
C ALA A 42 -4.61 -9.17 -10.58
N ALA A 43 -3.64 -8.37 -10.15
CA ALA A 43 -3.66 -7.79 -8.81
C ALA A 43 -4.89 -6.87 -8.65
N PRO A 44 -5.61 -6.94 -7.52
CA PRO A 44 -6.71 -6.02 -7.27
C PRO A 44 -6.19 -4.59 -7.14
N THR A 45 -6.82 -3.66 -7.87
CA THR A 45 -6.53 -2.23 -7.76
C THR A 45 -7.43 -1.58 -6.73
N ARG A 46 -6.87 -0.68 -5.92
CA ARG A 46 -7.63 0.12 -4.95
C ARG A 46 -7.18 1.57 -4.99
N GLU A 47 -8.14 2.48 -5.05
CA GLU A 47 -7.88 3.91 -4.94
C GLU A 47 -7.44 4.26 -3.51
N LEU A 48 -6.40 5.09 -3.42
CA LEU A 48 -5.92 5.66 -2.17
C LEU A 48 -6.18 7.16 -2.19
N TRP A 49 -6.93 7.64 -1.20
CA TRP A 49 -7.34 9.04 -1.11
C TRP A 49 -6.61 9.73 0.03
N LEU A 50 -5.97 10.87 -0.27
CA LEU A 50 -5.46 11.77 0.75
C LEU A 50 -6.52 12.83 1.04
N VAL A 51 -7.03 12.86 2.27
CA VAL A 51 -8.08 13.79 2.68
C VAL A 51 -7.54 14.72 3.75
N THR A 52 -7.62 16.02 3.50
CA THR A 52 -7.20 17.07 4.43
C THR A 52 -8.35 18.03 4.69
N TYR A 53 -8.40 18.62 5.89
CA TYR A 53 -9.36 19.70 6.17
C TYR A 53 -9.08 20.92 5.27
N PRO A 54 -10.11 21.58 4.71
CA PRO A 54 -9.92 22.73 3.80
C PRO A 54 -9.11 23.87 4.41
N ASP A 55 -9.25 24.09 5.72
CA ASP A 55 -8.51 25.15 6.42
C ASP A 55 -7.03 24.77 6.59
N LEU A 56 -6.73 23.48 6.76
CA LEU A 56 -5.36 23.00 6.85
C LEU A 56 -4.65 23.13 5.50
N ALA A 57 -5.33 22.82 4.40
CA ALA A 57 -4.79 22.99 3.05
C ALA A 57 -4.42 24.44 2.71
N ARG A 58 -5.07 25.43 3.35
CA ARG A 58 -4.81 26.87 3.12
C ARG A 58 -3.73 27.45 4.03
N HIS A 59 -3.62 26.96 5.26
CA HIS A 59 -2.74 27.53 6.28
C HIS A 59 -1.44 26.75 6.48
N CYS A 60 -1.44 25.45 6.18
CA CYS A 60 -0.19 24.73 6.04
C CYS A 60 0.43 25.14 4.70
N ARG A 61 1.59 25.77 4.76
CA ARG A 61 2.59 25.89 3.68
C ARG A 61 3.12 24.50 3.25
N ALA A 62 2.34 23.44 3.47
CA ALA A 62 2.78 22.07 3.44
C ALA A 62 2.90 21.64 1.98
N ARG A 63 4.13 21.32 1.58
CA ARG A 63 4.41 20.42 0.47
C ARG A 63 4.24 18.96 0.87
N GLY A 64 3.62 18.68 2.01
CA GLY A 64 3.59 17.35 2.62
C GLY A 64 2.59 16.43 1.93
N ASP A 65 1.42 16.97 1.60
CA ASP A 65 0.42 16.33 0.75
C ASP A 65 0.97 16.05 -0.66
N GLU A 66 1.57 17.06 -1.29
CA GLU A 66 2.23 16.91 -2.60
C GLU A 66 3.35 15.86 -2.55
N PHE A 67 4.20 15.90 -1.52
CA PHE A 67 5.26 14.92 -1.30
C PHE A 67 4.72 13.50 -1.09
N LEU A 68 3.64 13.34 -0.32
CA LEU A 68 3.01 12.03 -0.10
C LEU A 68 2.46 11.47 -1.41
N VAL A 69 1.76 12.29 -2.20
CA VAL A 69 1.23 11.90 -3.51
C VAL A 69 2.36 11.53 -4.47
N GLU A 70 3.40 12.35 -4.56
CA GLU A 70 4.55 12.10 -5.43
C GLU A 70 5.29 10.82 -5.04
N THR A 71 5.55 10.62 -3.74
CA THR A 71 6.30 9.46 -3.24
C THR A 71 5.51 8.17 -3.45
N LEU A 72 4.21 8.17 -3.14
CA LEU A 72 3.36 6.99 -3.34
C LEU A 72 3.18 6.66 -4.83
N GLY A 73 3.06 7.67 -5.69
CA GLY A 73 2.96 7.46 -7.14
C GLY A 73 4.20 6.82 -7.76
N LYS A 74 5.39 7.03 -7.18
CA LYS A 74 6.63 6.38 -7.62
C LYS A 74 6.70 4.91 -7.19
N THR A 75 6.21 4.60 -5.99
CA THR A 75 6.28 3.25 -5.41
C THR A 75 5.15 2.34 -5.92
N CYS A 76 4.02 2.91 -6.32
CA CYS A 76 2.89 2.18 -6.87
C CYS A 76 2.65 2.56 -8.34
N PRO A 77 3.17 1.78 -9.31
CA PRO A 77 2.79 1.98 -10.69
C PRO A 77 1.29 1.71 -10.82
N LEU A 78 0.52 2.77 -11.10
CA LEU A 78 -0.88 2.62 -11.48
C LEU A 78 -0.91 1.86 -12.82
N PRO A 79 -1.77 0.84 -12.97
CA PRO A 79 -1.99 0.24 -14.29
C PRO A 79 -2.46 1.34 -15.26
N ALA A 80 -1.87 1.36 -16.45
CA ALA A 80 -2.18 2.30 -17.53
C ALA A 80 -3.65 2.19 -18.00
#